data_AF-A0A146KCP1-F1
#
_entry.id   AF-A0A146KCP1-F1
#
_cell.length_a   1.000
_cell.length_b   1.000
_cell.length_c   1.000
_cell.angle_alpha   90.00
_cell.angle_beta   90.00
_cell.angle_gamma   90.00
#
_symmetry.space_group_name_H-M   'P 1'
#
loop_
_entity.id
_entity.type
_entity.pdbx_description
1 polymer ?
#
loop_
_entity_poly.entity_id
_entity_poly.type
_entity_poly.pdbx_seq_one_letter_code
_entity_poly.pdbx_strand_id
1 'polypeptide(L)'
;FQWNAIEVTNINEKKLLFIFDGQDQINEVLTRIGEKCQNIFLRQVSTNTNTYPQPDYILNPITRCSIMSMWQRNCISNYDYLLMLNQLSGRSFNSISHYPVMPWVISDLFSESIDTDDIQIYRDFSLPIGSQGLETKIKAIKQKFNDSVEMAQQF
;
A
#
# COMPACT_ATOMS: atom_id res chain seq x y z
N PHE A 1 -13.36 6.58 -6.57
CA PHE A 1 -12.49 7.00 -5.45
C PHE A 1 -12.47 8.52 -5.43
N GLN A 2 -13.01 9.14 -4.38
CA GLN A 2 -12.88 10.59 -4.19
C GLN A 2 -11.60 10.82 -3.39
N TRP A 3 -10.70 11.65 -3.92
CA TRP A 3 -9.42 11.98 -3.29
C TRP A 3 -9.60 13.12 -2.28
N ASN A 4 -10.51 12.92 -1.33
CA ASN A 4 -11.04 13.97 -0.48
C ASN A 4 -10.43 14.03 0.93
N ALA A 5 -9.21 13.50 1.13
CA ALA A 5 -8.58 13.45 2.45
C ALA A 5 -7.11 13.88 2.44
N ILE A 6 -6.66 14.46 3.55
CA ILE A 6 -5.27 14.86 3.80
C ILE A 6 -4.80 14.23 5.11
N GLU A 7 -3.65 13.55 5.09
CA GLU A 7 -2.97 13.08 6.29
C GLU A 7 -1.79 13.99 6.63
N VAL A 8 -1.77 14.51 7.86
CA VAL A 8 -0.71 15.38 8.39
C VAL A 8 0.00 14.67 9.53
N THR A 9 1.33 14.64 9.48
CA THR A 9 2.17 14.12 10.57
C THR A 9 2.85 15.30 11.28
N ASN A 10 2.67 15.41 12.59
CA ASN A 10 3.35 16.43 13.40
C ASN A 10 4.78 16.00 13.76
N ILE A 11 5.61 16.91 14.29
CA ILE A 11 6.97 16.68 14.82
C ILE A 11 7.02 15.61 15.90
N ASN A 12 5.90 15.37 16.60
CA ASN A 12 5.75 14.32 17.62
C ASN A 12 5.28 12.98 17.01
N GLU A 13 5.39 12.80 15.69
CA GLU A 13 4.96 11.62 14.92
C GLU A 13 3.46 11.29 14.99
N LYS A 14 2.67 12.14 15.64
CA LYS A 14 1.21 12.01 15.67
C LYS A 14 0.64 12.29 14.27
N LYS A 15 -0.10 11.32 13.74
CA LYS A 15 -0.79 11.38 12.45
C LYS A 15 -2.24 11.81 12.64
N LEU A 16 -2.67 12.80 11.86
CA LEU A 16 -4.05 13.30 11.84
C LEU A 16 -4.59 13.16 10.41
N LEU A 17 -5.77 12.56 10.27
CA LEU A 17 -6.46 12.41 9.00
C LEU A 17 -7.64 13.40 8.96
N PHE A 18 -7.65 14.26 7.94
CA PHE A 18 -8.74 15.20 7.68
C PHE A 18 -9.48 14.76 6.42
N ILE A 19 -10.80 14.74 6.48
CA ILE A 19 -11.69 14.40 5.36
C ILE A 19 -12.48 15.65 4.99
N PHE A 20 -12.59 15.91 3.70
CA PHE A 20 -13.21 17.10 3.11
C PHE A 20 -14.38 16.69 2.22
N ASP A 21 -15.33 17.59 2.03
CA ASP A 21 -16.51 17.31 1.19
C ASP A 21 -16.19 17.44 -0.31
N GLY A 22 -15.20 18.26 -0.66
CA GLY A 22 -14.85 18.57 -2.04
C GLY A 22 -13.38 18.88 -2.25
N GLN A 23 -12.94 18.73 -3.50
CA GLN A 23 -11.54 18.95 -3.88
C GLN A 23 -11.09 20.40 -3.72
N ASP A 24 -12.01 21.36 -3.83
CA ASP A 24 -11.72 22.78 -3.70
C ASP A 24 -11.23 23.13 -2.29
N GLN A 25 -11.84 22.54 -1.25
CA GLN A 25 -11.43 22.71 0.15
C GLN A 25 -10.00 22.18 0.38
N ILE A 26 -9.66 21.05 -0.24
CA ILE A 26 -8.31 20.47 -0.17
C ILE A 26 -7.29 21.40 -0.80
N ASN A 27 -7.59 21.89 -2.00
CA ASN A 27 -6.68 22.77 -2.72
C ASN A 27 -6.44 24.07 -1.96
N GLU A 28 -7.49 24.64 -1.34
CA GLU A 28 -7.38 25.82 -0.47
C GLU A 28 -6.49 25.53 0.75
N VAL A 29 -6.72 24.41 1.43
CA VAL A 29 -5.93 24.02 2.61
C VAL A 29 -4.46 23.77 2.24
N LEU A 30 -4.19 23.03 1.17
CA LEU A 30 -2.83 22.78 0.69
C LEU A 30 -2.10 24.07 0.32
N THR A 31 -2.79 25.01 -0.33
CA THR A 31 -2.23 26.33 -0.66
C THR A 31 -1.83 27.08 0.60
N ARG A 32 -2.73 27.18 1.59
CA ARG A 32 -2.46 27.87 2.86
C ARG A 32 -1.34 27.21 3.67
N ILE A 33 -1.25 25.88 3.65
CA ILE A 33 -0.18 25.15 4.32
C ILE A 33 1.16 25.44 3.62
N GLY A 34 1.20 25.40 2.29
CA GLY A 34 2.41 25.71 1.51
C GLY A 34 2.92 27.13 1.75
N GLU A 35 2.01 28.11 1.85
CA GLU A 35 2.37 29.51 2.17
C GLU A 35 2.94 29.67 3.58
N LYS A 36 2.37 28.98 4.57
CA LYS A 36 2.78 29.11 5.98
C LYS A 36 3.99 28.26 6.36
N CYS A 37 4.22 27.17 5.64
CA CYS A 37 5.19 26.16 6.03
C CYS A 37 6.01 25.71 4.83
N GLN A 38 7.08 26.46 4.54
CA GLN A 38 7.97 26.23 3.40
C GLN A 38 8.77 24.90 3.47
N ASN A 39 8.80 24.26 4.64
CA ASN A 39 9.53 23.00 4.89
C ASN A 39 8.61 21.79 5.15
N ILE A 40 7.31 21.88 4.86
CA ILE A 40 6.45 20.69 4.95
C ILE A 40 6.69 19.82 3.72
N PHE A 41 6.99 18.54 3.95
CA PHE A 41 6.89 17.51 2.93
C PHE A 41 5.41 17.31 2.58
N LEU A 42 4.90 18.18 1.71
CA LEU A 42 3.58 18.03 1.12
C LEU A 42 3.67 16.89 0.10
N ARG A 43 3.03 15.77 0.43
CA ARG A 43 2.71 14.74 -0.54
C ARG A 43 1.61 15.29 -1.47
N GLN A 44 1.99 16.10 -2.44
CA GLN A 44 1.06 16.59 -3.45
C GLN A 44 0.90 15.56 -4.56
N VAL A 45 -0.33 15.08 -4.76
CA VAL A 45 -0.75 14.46 -6.02
C VAL A 45 -1.10 15.61 -6.95
N SER A 46 -0.18 15.96 -7.86
CA SER A 46 -0.45 16.96 -8.90
C SER A 46 -1.52 16.42 -9.85
N THR A 47 -2.73 16.97 -9.79
CA THR A 47 -3.78 16.73 -10.78
C THR A 47 -3.58 17.66 -11.95
N ASN A 48 -2.86 17.21 -12.98
CA ASN A 48 -2.87 17.91 -14.27
C ASN A 48 -2.86 16.94 -15.45
N THR A 49 -3.75 15.94 -15.42
CA THR A 49 -4.23 15.20 -16.61
C THR A 49 -5.55 14.50 -16.26
N ASN A 50 -6.53 14.49 -17.19
CA ASN A 50 -7.78 13.73 -17.12
C ASN A 50 -7.58 12.20 -17.22
N THR A 51 -6.52 11.68 -16.61
CA THR A 51 -6.19 10.26 -16.54
C THR A 51 -6.13 9.85 -15.09
N TYR A 52 -6.48 8.59 -14.80
CA TYR A 52 -6.29 7.99 -13.48
C TYR A 52 -4.92 8.41 -12.94
N PRO A 53 -4.84 9.13 -11.79
CA PRO A 53 -3.58 9.58 -11.26
C PRO A 53 -2.75 8.33 -10.98
N GLN A 54 -1.78 8.08 -11.84
CA GLN A 54 -0.79 7.05 -11.59
C GLN A 54 -0.09 7.46 -10.30
N PRO A 55 0.13 6.54 -9.35
CA PRO A 55 0.75 6.84 -8.06
C PRO A 55 2.21 7.33 -8.16
N ASP A 56 2.69 7.69 -9.35
CA ASP A 56 4.05 8.11 -9.69
C ASP A 56 4.51 9.38 -8.98
N TYR A 57 3.60 10.21 -8.46
CA TYR A 57 3.93 11.50 -7.84
C TYR A 57 3.94 11.51 -6.31
N ILE A 58 3.74 10.37 -5.65
CA ILE A 58 3.62 10.32 -4.18
C ILE A 58 4.97 10.55 -3.47
N LEU A 59 6.06 10.51 -4.22
CA LEU A 59 7.43 10.78 -3.81
C LEU A 59 8.17 11.15 -5.10
N ASN A 60 9.10 12.12 -5.06
CA ASN A 60 10.03 12.36 -6.17
C ASN A 60 10.51 10.99 -6.72
N PRO A 61 10.60 10.74 -8.04
CA PRO A 61 11.14 9.49 -8.58
C PRO A 61 12.45 9.04 -7.90
N ILE A 62 13.26 10.02 -7.44
CA ILE A 62 14.44 9.84 -6.59
C ILE A 62 14.11 9.07 -5.30
N THR A 63 13.01 9.38 -4.61
CA THR A 63 12.61 8.74 -3.36
C THR A 63 12.14 7.29 -3.52
N ARG A 64 11.43 6.92 -4.60
CA ARG A 64 11.07 5.50 -4.89
C ARG A 64 12.31 4.66 -5.18
N CYS A 65 13.17 5.15 -6.08
CA CYS A 65 14.45 4.51 -6.36
C CYS A 65 15.34 4.47 -5.12
N SER A 66 15.24 5.48 -4.23
CA SER A 66 16.02 5.50 -2.99
C SER A 66 15.59 4.43 -1.99
N ILE A 67 14.28 4.22 -1.74
CA ILE A 67 13.85 3.26 -0.71
C ILE A 67 14.11 1.82 -1.14
N MET A 68 13.94 1.51 -2.42
CA MET A 68 14.25 0.20 -2.97
C MET A 68 15.77 -0.05 -2.90
N SER A 69 16.58 0.93 -3.27
CA SER A 69 18.04 0.83 -3.18
C SER A 69 18.52 0.69 -1.73
N MET A 70 17.92 1.43 -0.79
CA MET A 70 18.22 1.33 0.64
C MET A 70 17.86 -0.06 1.17
N TRP A 71 16.71 -0.61 0.78
CA TRP A 71 16.32 -1.96 1.16
C TRP A 71 17.26 -3.02 0.58
N GLN A 72 17.57 -2.95 -0.71
CA GLN A 72 18.50 -3.86 -1.38
C GLN A 72 19.92 -3.83 -0.78
N ARG A 73 20.34 -2.67 -0.23
CA ARG A 73 21.63 -2.48 0.44
C ARG A 73 21.57 -2.78 1.95
N ASN A 74 20.46 -3.32 2.45
CA ASN A 74 20.21 -3.57 3.87
C ASN A 74 20.34 -2.31 4.76
N CYS A 75 20.13 -1.11 4.20
CA CYS A 75 20.08 0.13 4.97
C CYS A 75 18.76 0.32 5.73
N ILE A 76 17.71 -0.39 5.31
CA ILE A 76 16.40 -0.43 5.98
C ILE A 76 15.91 -1.87 6.05
N SER A 77 15.09 -2.19 7.06
CA SER A 77 14.56 -3.55 7.24
C SER A 77 13.44 -3.87 6.24
N ASN A 78 13.09 -5.16 6.11
CA ASN A 78 11.90 -5.58 5.37
C ASN A 78 10.63 -4.90 5.90
N TYR A 79 10.52 -4.74 7.21
CA TYR A 79 9.39 -4.07 7.86
C TYR A 79 9.29 -2.61 7.43
N ASP A 80 10.41 -1.86 7.50
CA ASP A 80 10.44 -0.45 7.12
C ASP A 80 10.13 -0.27 5.64
N TYR A 81 10.72 -1.11 4.78
CA TYR A 81 10.44 -1.08 3.35
C TYR A 81 8.96 -1.31 3.04
N LEU A 82 8.34 -2.35 3.62
CA LEU A 82 6.92 -2.62 3.44
C LEU A 82 6.03 -1.53 4.03
N LEU A 83 6.41 -0.93 5.15
CA LEU A 83 5.69 0.19 5.75
C LEU A 83 5.73 1.40 4.81
N MET A 84 6.89 1.72 4.25
CA MET A 84 7.05 2.79 3.27
C MET A 84 6.25 2.52 1.99
N LEU A 85 6.22 1.28 1.49
CA LEU A 85 5.37 0.90 0.35
C LEU A 85 3.89 1.08 0.65
N ASN A 86 3.43 0.67 1.84
CA ASN A 86 2.06 0.88 2.27
C ASN A 86 1.72 2.37 2.30
N GLN A 87 2.55 3.18 2.95
CA GLN A 87 2.39 4.62 2.97
C GLN A 87 2.33 5.16 1.54
N LEU A 88 3.28 4.80 0.67
CA LEU A 88 3.32 5.22 -0.74
C LEU A 88 2.07 4.86 -1.54
N SER A 89 1.38 3.77 -1.20
CA SER A 89 0.13 3.38 -1.85
C SER A 89 -1.10 4.17 -1.37
N GLY A 90 -0.91 5.10 -0.43
CA GLY A 90 -1.99 5.88 0.18
C GLY A 90 -2.65 5.20 1.39
N ARG A 91 -2.07 4.11 1.89
CA ARG A 91 -2.55 3.42 3.10
C ARG A 91 -2.17 4.17 4.36
N SER A 92 -3.06 4.15 5.35
CA SER A 92 -2.89 4.82 6.63
C SER A 92 -3.47 4.00 7.77
N PHE A 93 -2.80 4.02 8.91
CA PHE A 93 -3.32 3.45 10.16
C PHE A 93 -4.59 4.15 10.66
N ASN A 94 -4.85 5.37 10.20
CA ASN A 94 -6.04 6.15 10.55
C ASN A 94 -7.24 5.88 9.63
N SER A 95 -7.08 5.03 8.59
CA SER A 95 -8.16 4.68 7.67
C SER A 95 -8.39 3.16 7.69
N ILE A 96 -9.54 2.73 8.24
CA ILE A 96 -9.90 1.31 8.34
C ILE A 96 -9.93 0.66 6.94
N SER A 97 -10.54 1.33 5.96
CA SER A 97 -10.66 0.81 4.59
C SER A 97 -9.33 0.75 3.84
N HIS A 98 -8.32 1.52 4.27
CA HIS A 98 -7.00 1.59 3.64
C HIS A 98 -5.88 1.31 4.65
N TYR A 99 -6.09 0.37 5.56
CA TYR A 99 -5.08 0.00 6.54
C TYR A 99 -3.84 -0.59 5.86
N PRO A 100 -2.63 -0.41 6.41
CA PRO A 100 -1.41 -1.05 5.90
C PRO A 100 -1.57 -2.58 5.81
N VAL A 101 -1.13 -3.16 4.71
CA VAL A 101 -1.14 -4.60 4.46
C VAL A 101 0.27 -5.15 4.64
N MET A 102 0.39 -6.12 5.54
CA MET A 102 1.61 -6.90 5.74
C MET A 102 1.34 -8.36 5.35
N PRO A 103 2.30 -9.03 4.68
CA PRO A 103 2.12 -10.42 4.32
C PRO A 103 2.22 -11.34 5.54
N TRP A 104 1.44 -12.41 5.52
CA TRP A 104 1.68 -13.56 6.39
C TRP A 104 2.97 -14.23 5.95
N VAL A 105 3.96 -14.32 6.84
CA VAL A 105 5.29 -14.89 6.53
C VAL A 105 5.35 -16.36 6.92
N ILE A 106 4.81 -16.72 8.08
CA ILE A 106 4.83 -18.08 8.62
C ILE A 106 3.56 -18.82 8.19
N SER A 107 3.70 -20.05 7.68
CA SER A 107 2.62 -20.95 7.29
C SER A 107 2.17 -21.86 8.44
N ASP A 108 3.08 -22.22 9.34
CA ASP A 108 2.80 -23.03 10.53
C ASP A 108 2.34 -22.16 11.71
N LEU A 109 1.06 -22.30 12.09
CA LEU A 109 0.44 -21.55 13.18
C LEU A 109 0.03 -22.43 14.37
N PHE A 110 0.29 -23.74 14.30
CA PHE A 110 -0.24 -24.70 15.26
C PHE A 110 0.83 -25.47 16.03
N SER A 111 2.07 -25.51 15.53
CA SER A 111 3.18 -26.13 16.26
C SER A 111 3.52 -25.37 17.55
N GLU A 112 3.89 -26.11 18.58
CA GLU A 112 4.31 -25.56 19.88
C GLU A 112 5.64 -24.78 19.78
N SER A 113 6.51 -25.18 18.86
CA SER A 113 7.78 -24.53 18.56
C SER A 113 7.97 -24.44 17.05
N ILE A 114 8.65 -23.38 16.62
CA ILE A 114 8.93 -23.09 15.21
C ILE A 114 10.43 -23.18 14.99
N ASP A 115 10.86 -24.02 14.05
CA ASP A 115 12.24 -24.07 13.56
C ASP A 115 12.39 -23.09 12.39
N THR A 116 13.14 -22.00 12.60
CA THR A 116 13.34 -20.97 11.57
C THR A 116 14.23 -21.40 10.43
N ASP A 117 14.97 -22.51 10.58
CA ASP A 117 15.81 -23.06 9.51
C ASP A 117 15.01 -23.99 8.57
N ASP A 118 13.79 -24.39 8.95
CA ASP A 118 12.90 -25.15 8.08
C ASP A 118 12.25 -24.23 7.02
N ILE A 119 12.55 -24.48 5.74
CA ILE A 119 11.96 -23.70 4.65
C ILE A 119 10.44 -23.90 4.53
N GLN A 120 9.89 -25.02 5.04
CA GLN A 120 8.47 -25.39 4.89
C GLN A 120 7.54 -24.56 5.78
N ILE A 121 8.07 -23.97 6.86
CA ILE A 121 7.30 -23.10 7.76
C ILE A 121 7.06 -21.70 7.18
N TYR A 122 7.64 -21.39 6.01
CA TYR A 122 7.44 -20.11 5.34
C TYR A 122 6.37 -20.22 4.25
N ARG A 123 5.56 -19.16 4.14
CA ARG A 123 4.54 -19.04 3.10
C ARG A 123 5.19 -18.86 1.73
N ASP A 124 4.66 -19.54 0.73
CA ASP A 124 5.04 -19.30 -0.66
C ASP A 124 4.50 -17.94 -1.15
N PHE A 125 5.41 -16.99 -1.35
CA PHE A 125 5.10 -15.64 -1.82
C PHE A 125 4.82 -15.54 -3.32
N SER A 126 5.09 -16.59 -4.10
CA SER A 126 4.68 -16.67 -5.51
C SER A 126 3.17 -16.82 -5.68
N LEU A 127 2.48 -17.26 -4.62
CA LEU A 127 1.05 -17.49 -4.59
C LEU A 127 0.30 -16.45 -3.73
N PRO A 128 -0.90 -16.03 -4.14
CA PRO A 128 -1.83 -15.30 -3.27
C PRO A 128 -2.22 -16.12 -2.03
N ILE A 129 -2.73 -15.45 -1.00
CA ILE A 129 -3.15 -16.10 0.25
C ILE A 129 -4.25 -17.17 0.03
N GLY A 130 -5.19 -16.91 -0.88
CA GLY A 130 -6.28 -17.83 -1.20
C GLY A 130 -5.84 -19.10 -1.95
N SER A 131 -4.61 -19.11 -2.47
CA SER A 131 -4.06 -20.15 -3.34
C SER A 131 -3.00 -21.01 -2.64
N GLN A 132 -2.79 -20.84 -1.33
CA GLN A 132 -1.79 -21.56 -0.57
C GLN A 132 -2.14 -23.05 -0.39
N GLY A 133 -1.14 -23.93 -0.49
CA GLY A 133 -1.13 -25.29 0.08
C GLY A 133 -2.01 -26.36 -0.59
N LEU A 134 -2.86 -26.04 -1.57
CA LEU A 134 -3.70 -27.07 -2.20
C LEU A 134 -3.92 -26.80 -3.70
N GLU A 135 -3.38 -27.66 -4.57
CA GLU A 135 -3.57 -27.57 -6.02
C GLU A 135 -5.05 -27.52 -6.42
N THR A 136 -5.91 -28.22 -5.68
CA THR A 136 -7.36 -28.20 -5.94
C THR A 136 -7.98 -26.83 -5.69
N LYS A 137 -7.50 -26.05 -4.70
CA LYS A 137 -7.91 -24.65 -4.50
C LYS A 137 -7.43 -23.78 -5.65
N ILE A 138 -6.18 -23.97 -6.10
CA ILE A 138 -5.63 -23.23 -7.25
C ILE A 138 -6.46 -23.51 -8.51
N LYS A 139 -6.79 -24.77 -8.79
CA LYS A 139 -7.65 -25.17 -9.91
C LYS A 139 -9.04 -24.56 -9.79
N ALA A 140 -9.64 -24.59 -8.60
CA ALA A 140 -10.96 -23.99 -8.37
C ALA A 140 -10.98 -22.46 -8.58
N ILE A 141 -9.94 -21.75 -8.14
CA ILE A 141 -9.82 -20.30 -8.36
C ILE A 141 -9.66 -19.99 -9.86
N LYS A 142 -8.82 -20.75 -10.57
CA LYS A 142 -8.64 -20.60 -12.01
C LYS A 142 -9.94 -20.86 -12.78
N GLN A 143 -10.68 -21.90 -12.41
CA GLN A 143 -11.96 -22.20 -13.04
C GLN A 143 -12.95 -21.07 -12.84
N LYS A 144 -13.15 -20.61 -11.60
CA LYS A 144 -14.05 -19.48 -11.29
C LYS A 144 -13.70 -18.22 -12.07
N PHE A 145 -12.40 -17.93 -12.24
CA PHE A 145 -11.95 -16.81 -13.05
C PHE A 145 -12.37 -16.98 -14.52
N ASN A 146 -12.07 -18.13 -15.13
CA ASN A 146 -12.45 -18.42 -16.51
C ASN A 146 -13.96 -18.32 -16.72
N ASP A 147 -14.75 -18.95 -15.84
CA ASP A 147 -16.22 -18.90 -15.89
C ASP A 147 -16.73 -17.45 -15.86
N SER A 148 -16.12 -16.58 -15.03
CA SER A 148 -16.49 -15.17 -14.94
C SER A 148 -16.15 -14.37 -16.19
N VAL A 149 -15.05 -14.71 -16.86
CA VAL A 149 -14.64 -14.07 -18.13
C VAL A 149 -15.56 -14.49 -19.26
N GLU A 150 -15.91 -15.77 -19.34
CA GLU A 150 -16.86 -16.30 -20.33
C GLU A 150 -18.24 -15.67 -20.16
N MET A 151 -18.75 -15.57 -18.93
CA MET A 151 -20.02 -14.88 -18.66
C MET A 151 -19.97 -13.40 -19.07
N ALA A 152 -18.86 -12.69 -18.83
CA ALA A 152 -18.72 -11.29 -19.20
C ALA A 152 -18.68 -11.05 -20.72
N GLN A 153 -18.27 -12.05 -21.51
CA GLN A 153 -18.23 -11.98 -22.99
C GLN A 153 -19.58 -12.24 -23.65
N GLN A 154 -20.57 -12.73 -22.89
CA GLN A 154 -21.93 -13.00 -23.37
C GLN A 154 -22.87 -11.79 -23.25
N PHE A 155 -22.38 -10.66 -22.73
CA PHE A 155 -23.08 -9.37 -22.59
C PHE A 155 -22.38 -8.29 -23.39
#